data_AF-A0A6V7UKC3-F1
#
_entry.id   AF-A0A6V7UKC3-F1
#
_cell.length_a   1.000
_cell.length_b   1.000
_cell.length_c   1.000
_cell.angle_alpha   90.00
_cell.angle_beta   90.00
_cell.angle_gamma   90.00
#
_symmetry.space_group_name_H-M   'P 1'
#
loop_
_entity.id
_entity.type
_entity.pdbx_description
1 polymer ?
#
loop_
_entity_poly.entity_id
_entity_poly.type
_entity_poly.pdbx_seq_one_letter_code
_entity_poly.pdbx_strand_id
1 'polypeptide(L)'
;MFFHFIFIFLLLISNSTQNIFKYNLFHHSHPTEPKKPPNPIVIIPGDAGSRLRANLTGKPSTVHIFCDKTTKDYFDLWLNLELFSPLIIDCWADNMRLEFNMTTGMAQELEGVHVRVPGFGNTETVEWLDASRRSPSEYFAPIVESLVSWGYTRGINVVGAPYDWRRAPRELSKYFVKLKHLIETLFYKNGNQKIFIMAHSMGNCMANYFYHNFVNQAWKDKFLEGHISLAGAWGGSTQVIKVYASGYNMDHWRVVLPPSRLRTMQRSFTSSALLFPSPKLWGPNETFVITPRKNYSLSNIEDFFNDIEFPQGLEHWKSESPSLIIDPPGVKVYCIYGSEVKTPEQYIWYHNWLFPDYQPYISYGNGDGTVNLRSLSVCKQWSSDNNSGYQVNITVLDGADHMGILNDDRTIELIKNIIFK
;
A
#
# COMPACT_ATOMS: atom_id res chain seq x y z
N MET A 1 25.97 4.38 31.11
CA MET A 1 24.94 4.79 30.14
C MET A 1 24.97 3.94 28.85
N PHE A 2 25.31 2.65 28.94
CA PHE A 2 25.42 1.72 27.80
C PHE A 2 24.62 0.42 28.00
N PHE A 3 23.96 0.25 29.16
CA PHE A 3 23.24 -0.97 29.54
C PHE A 3 21.71 -0.86 29.44
N HIS A 4 21.14 0.33 29.22
CA HIS A 4 19.69 0.51 29.08
C HIS A 4 19.18 0.38 27.63
N PHE A 5 20.06 0.46 26.62
CA PHE A 5 19.66 0.27 25.22
C PHE A 5 19.42 -1.20 24.85
N ILE A 6 20.04 -2.14 25.57
CA ILE A 6 19.92 -3.59 25.28
C ILE A 6 18.53 -4.12 25.69
N PHE A 7 17.90 -3.56 26.73
CA PHE A 7 16.61 -4.03 27.22
C PHE A 7 15.43 -3.60 26.32
N ILE A 8 15.53 -2.44 25.65
CA ILE A 8 14.52 -1.97 24.69
C ILE A 8 14.61 -2.77 23.38
N PHE A 9 15.82 -3.21 23.00
CA PHE A 9 16.03 -4.04 21.80
C PHE A 9 15.50 -5.48 21.98
N LEU A 10 15.49 -6.01 23.21
CA LEU A 10 14.94 -7.34 23.52
C LEU A 10 13.39 -7.37 23.58
N LEU A 11 12.74 -6.25 23.89
CA LEU A 11 11.27 -6.17 23.95
C LEU A 11 10.60 -5.98 22.57
N LEU A 12 11.37 -5.58 21.55
CA LEU A 12 10.92 -5.65 20.14
C LEU A 12 10.86 -7.09 19.60
N ILE A 13 11.33 -8.08 20.38
CA ILE A 13 11.39 -9.50 19.99
C ILE A 13 10.32 -10.34 20.71
N SER A 14 9.57 -9.80 21.67
CA SER A 14 8.72 -10.61 22.56
C SER A 14 7.26 -10.79 22.14
N ASN A 15 6.92 -10.69 20.85
CA ASN A 15 5.59 -11.12 20.36
C ASN A 15 5.61 -11.86 19.01
N SER A 16 6.75 -12.40 18.58
CA SER A 16 6.79 -13.37 17.47
C SER A 16 7.50 -14.69 17.82
N THR A 17 7.76 -14.96 19.11
CA THR A 17 8.41 -16.19 19.56
C THR A 17 7.40 -17.30 19.87
N GLN A 18 6.55 -17.60 18.89
CA GLN A 18 5.96 -18.93 18.71
C GLN A 18 5.90 -19.25 17.21
N ASN A 19 7.07 -19.43 16.58
CA ASN A 19 7.31 -20.30 15.41
C ASN A 19 8.77 -20.18 14.94
N ILE A 20 9.72 -20.35 15.86
CA ILE A 20 11.13 -20.51 15.50
C ILE A 20 11.46 -22.00 15.62
N PHE A 21 11.91 -22.58 14.51
CA PHE A 21 12.18 -24.00 14.22
C PHE A 21 11.02 -24.87 13.73
N LYS A 22 10.62 -24.64 12.48
CA LYS A 22 10.39 -25.73 11.50
C LYS A 22 11.01 -25.36 10.16
N TYR A 23 12.34 -25.40 10.08
CA TYR A 23 12.99 -25.65 8.79
C TYR A 23 12.77 -27.13 8.48
N ASN A 24 11.63 -27.46 7.86
CA ASN A 24 11.53 -28.70 7.13
C ASN A 24 12.43 -28.53 5.89
N LEU A 25 13.59 -29.19 5.91
CA LEU A 25 14.33 -29.56 4.71
C LEU A 25 13.41 -30.48 3.89
N PHE A 26 12.50 -29.89 3.12
CA PHE A 26 11.85 -30.61 2.04
C PHE A 26 12.91 -30.80 0.96
N HIS A 27 13.38 -32.04 0.82
CA HIS A 27 13.98 -32.50 -0.43
C HIS A 27 12.97 -32.25 -1.56
N HIS A 28 13.08 -31.10 -2.22
CA HIS A 28 12.39 -30.86 -3.46
C HIS A 28 13.09 -31.69 -4.52
N SER A 29 12.45 -32.78 -4.93
CA SER A 29 12.68 -33.34 -6.25
C SER A 29 12.62 -32.20 -7.25
N HIS A 30 13.71 -31.95 -7.98
CA HIS A 30 13.76 -30.93 -9.03
C HIS A 30 12.52 -31.08 -9.93
N PRO A 31 11.63 -30.08 -10.00
CA PRO A 31 10.56 -30.10 -10.97
C PRO A 31 11.21 -30.16 -12.34
N THR A 32 10.74 -31.06 -13.20
CA THR A 32 11.08 -31.08 -14.63
C THR A 32 11.05 -29.66 -15.18
N GLU A 33 12.12 -29.23 -15.86
CA GLU A 33 12.23 -27.88 -16.43
C GLU A 33 10.92 -27.48 -17.13
N PRO A 34 10.37 -26.29 -16.85
CA PRO A 34 9.14 -25.84 -17.49
C PRO A 34 9.37 -25.80 -19.01
N LYS A 35 8.50 -26.48 -19.76
CA LYS A 35 8.59 -26.62 -21.24
C LYS A 35 8.55 -25.29 -22.01
N LYS A 36 8.29 -24.17 -21.34
CA LYS A 36 8.26 -22.80 -21.89
C LYS A 36 8.79 -21.83 -20.83
N PRO A 37 9.59 -20.81 -21.21
CA PRO A 37 10.00 -19.75 -20.28
C PRO A 37 8.76 -19.04 -19.70
N PRO A 38 8.73 -18.79 -18.38
CA PRO A 38 7.55 -18.25 -17.73
C PRO A 38 7.28 -16.79 -18.14
N ASN A 39 6.00 -16.41 -18.19
CA ASN A 39 5.59 -15.03 -18.50
C ASN A 39 6.23 -14.04 -17.50
N PRO A 40 6.84 -12.94 -17.97
CA PRO A 40 7.44 -11.98 -17.07
C PRO A 40 6.41 -11.31 -16.14
N ILE A 41 6.85 -10.90 -14.96
CA ILE A 41 6.01 -10.28 -13.92
C ILE A 41 6.52 -8.88 -13.59
N VAL A 42 5.59 -7.92 -13.55
CA VAL A 42 5.80 -6.58 -12.98
C VAL A 42 5.03 -6.47 -11.68
N ILE A 43 5.75 -6.23 -10.58
CA ILE A 43 5.19 -6.07 -9.24
C ILE A 43 4.88 -4.59 -8.99
N ILE A 44 3.64 -4.27 -8.63
CA ILE A 44 3.21 -2.93 -8.21
C ILE A 44 2.87 -2.97 -6.72
N PRO A 45 3.67 -2.32 -5.86
CA PRO A 45 3.48 -2.39 -4.42
C PRO A 45 2.26 -1.58 -3.94
N GLY A 46 1.81 -1.87 -2.71
CA GLY A 46 0.78 -1.11 -2.02
C GLY A 46 1.27 0.18 -1.37
N ASP A 47 0.40 0.78 -0.55
CA ASP A 47 0.77 1.91 0.29
C ASP A 47 1.93 1.53 1.22
N ALA A 48 2.89 2.42 1.39
CA ALA A 48 4.14 2.17 2.11
C ALA A 48 4.98 0.96 1.59
N GLY A 49 4.62 0.36 0.45
CA GLY A 49 5.16 -0.93 -0.03
C GLY A 49 6.46 -0.85 -0.82
N SER A 50 7.17 0.28 -0.79
CA SER A 50 8.50 0.39 -1.38
C SER A 50 9.34 1.48 -0.75
N ARG A 51 10.66 1.37 -0.86
CA ARG A 51 11.60 2.34 -0.27
C ARG A 51 11.41 3.75 -0.83
N LEU A 52 11.65 4.77 0.00
CA LEU A 52 11.81 6.17 -0.40
C LEU A 52 13.14 6.71 0.11
N ARG A 53 13.82 7.52 -0.70
CA ARG A 53 15.03 8.24 -0.29
C ARG A 53 14.81 9.74 -0.36
N ALA A 54 15.38 10.48 0.58
CA ALA A 54 15.27 11.92 0.62
C ALA A 54 16.62 12.61 0.64
N ASN A 55 16.67 13.83 0.11
CA ASN A 55 17.78 14.76 0.25
C ASN A 55 17.24 16.11 0.73
N LEU A 56 17.83 16.66 1.78
CA LEU A 56 17.49 17.97 2.32
C LEU A 56 18.45 19.00 1.74
N THR A 57 17.91 19.99 1.03
CA THR A 57 18.69 21.01 0.29
C THR A 57 18.65 22.40 0.92
N GLY A 58 18.10 22.50 2.13
CA GLY A 58 18.01 23.75 2.88
C GLY A 58 16.59 24.05 3.31
N LYS A 59 16.06 23.27 4.25
CA LYS A 59 14.72 23.51 4.80
C LYS A 59 14.67 24.88 5.48
N PRO A 60 13.65 25.72 5.20
CA PRO A 60 13.55 27.06 5.81
C PRO A 60 13.38 26.96 7.33
N SER A 61 12.57 26.01 7.79
CA SER A 61 12.29 25.73 9.20
C SER A 61 12.33 24.24 9.50
N THR A 62 12.41 23.92 10.79
CA THR A 62 12.33 22.55 11.31
C THR A 62 11.44 22.52 12.54
N VAL A 63 10.81 21.37 12.79
CA VAL A 63 9.96 21.17 13.98
C VAL A 63 10.74 21.21 15.29
N HIS A 64 12.03 20.84 15.26
CA HIS A 64 12.96 20.95 16.38
C HIS A 64 14.32 21.45 15.92
N ILE A 65 15.08 22.07 16.82
CA ILE A 65 16.41 22.64 16.52
C ILE A 65 17.44 21.58 16.11
N PHE A 66 17.26 20.34 16.55
CA PHE A 66 18.15 19.22 16.26
C PHE A 66 17.80 18.48 14.96
N CYS A 67 16.68 18.82 14.29
CA CYS A 67 16.37 18.24 12.99
C CYS A 67 17.26 18.86 11.91
N ASP A 68 17.77 18.03 11.01
CA ASP A 68 18.61 18.50 9.91
C ASP A 68 17.82 19.39 8.93
N LYS A 69 18.47 20.46 8.48
CA LYS A 69 17.99 21.31 7.37
C LYS A 69 18.60 20.93 6.03
N THR A 70 19.78 20.32 6.06
CA THR A 70 20.54 19.91 4.89
C THR A 70 21.13 18.53 5.10
N THR A 71 21.28 17.77 4.03
CA THR A 71 22.01 16.50 4.02
C THR A 71 23.04 16.51 2.90
N LYS A 72 24.16 15.82 3.11
CA LYS A 72 25.21 15.73 2.09
C LYS A 72 24.76 14.89 0.88
N ASP A 73 24.13 13.76 1.17
CA ASP A 73 23.69 12.77 0.21
C ASP A 73 22.24 12.36 0.50
N TYR A 74 21.61 11.66 -0.44
CA TYR A 74 20.32 11.04 -0.18
C TYR A 74 20.41 10.02 0.95
N PHE A 75 19.49 10.03 1.91
CA PHE A 75 19.34 9.02 2.96
C PHE A 75 18.06 8.20 2.74
N ASP A 76 17.97 7.04 3.40
CA ASP A 76 16.76 6.21 3.38
C ASP A 76 15.70 6.84 4.28
N LEU A 77 14.68 7.42 3.65
CA LEU A 77 13.55 8.07 4.32
C LEU A 77 12.49 7.03 4.72
N TRP A 78 12.34 5.98 3.91
CA TRP A 78 11.49 4.84 4.22
C TRP A 78 12.05 3.54 3.62
N LEU A 79 12.05 2.42 4.33
CA LEU A 79 11.90 2.28 5.78
C LEU A 79 13.28 2.40 6.44
N ASN A 80 13.37 3.17 7.52
CA ASN A 80 14.53 3.21 8.37
C ASN A 80 14.06 3.26 9.83
N LEU A 81 14.20 2.12 10.52
CA LEU A 81 13.67 1.96 11.88
C LEU A 81 14.34 2.89 12.91
N GLU A 82 15.56 3.38 12.65
CA GLU A 82 16.23 4.33 13.53
C GLU A 82 15.49 5.68 13.58
N LEU A 83 14.80 6.04 12.49
CA LEU A 83 13.99 7.25 12.39
C LEU A 83 12.71 7.18 13.24
N PHE A 84 12.35 5.99 13.74
CA PHE A 84 11.18 5.81 14.61
C PHE A 84 11.49 6.03 16.10
N SER A 85 12.75 6.37 16.43
CA SER A 85 13.12 6.80 17.78
C SER A 85 12.24 7.98 18.23
N PRO A 86 11.73 7.99 19.48
CA PRO A 86 10.89 9.09 20.00
C PRO A 86 11.51 10.50 19.88
N LEU A 87 12.85 10.58 19.78
CA LEU A 87 13.57 11.83 19.59
C LEU A 87 13.54 12.31 18.12
N ILE A 88 13.53 11.40 17.14
CA ILE A 88 13.71 11.71 15.72
C ILE A 88 12.40 11.62 14.92
N ILE A 89 11.38 10.95 15.48
CA ILE A 89 10.12 10.68 14.77
C ILE A 89 9.44 11.95 14.23
N ASP A 90 9.51 13.05 14.97
CA ASP A 90 8.92 14.33 14.54
C ASP A 90 9.69 14.91 13.33
N CYS A 91 11.02 14.79 13.31
CA CYS A 91 11.84 15.20 12.16
C CYS A 91 11.53 14.33 10.93
N TRP A 92 11.39 13.02 11.12
CA TRP A 92 11.03 12.10 10.05
C TRP A 92 9.64 12.39 9.48
N ALA A 93 8.64 12.56 10.34
CA ALA A 93 7.28 12.88 9.93
C ALA A 93 7.22 14.21 9.16
N ASP A 94 7.99 15.21 9.59
CA ASP A 94 8.11 16.50 8.90
C ASP A 94 8.85 16.37 7.56
N ASN A 95 9.84 15.48 7.42
CA ASN A 95 10.49 15.21 6.13
C ASN A 95 9.62 14.38 5.17
N MET A 96 8.70 13.58 5.71
CA MET A 96 7.80 12.72 4.94
C MET A 96 6.58 13.45 4.39
N ARG A 97 6.04 14.41 5.16
CA ARG A 97 4.78 15.08 4.81
C ARG A 97 4.86 15.84 3.49
N LEU A 98 3.71 15.96 2.85
CA LEU A 98 3.49 16.78 1.68
C LEU A 98 2.77 18.09 2.07
N GLU A 99 2.78 19.05 1.16
CA GLU A 99 1.97 20.25 1.25
C GLU A 99 0.92 20.25 0.13
N PHE A 100 -0.35 20.43 0.48
CA PHE A 100 -1.40 20.45 -0.52
C PHE A 100 -1.63 21.86 -1.02
N ASN A 101 -1.47 22.05 -2.32
CA ASN A 101 -1.75 23.31 -2.97
C ASN A 101 -3.23 23.37 -3.34
N MET A 102 -4.02 24.14 -2.58
CA MET A 102 -5.46 24.29 -2.79
C MET A 102 -5.82 24.85 -4.18
N THR A 103 -4.93 25.62 -4.81
CA THR A 103 -5.17 26.22 -6.13
C THR A 103 -5.04 25.19 -7.24
N THR A 104 -4.02 24.34 -7.19
CA THR A 104 -3.81 23.28 -8.20
C THR A 104 -4.54 21.98 -7.84
N GLY A 105 -4.97 21.85 -6.59
CA GLY A 105 -5.50 20.63 -6.00
C GLY A 105 -4.49 19.50 -5.95
N MET A 106 -3.18 19.76 -5.97
CA MET A 106 -2.13 18.72 -5.99
C MET A 106 -1.20 18.85 -4.79
N ALA A 107 -0.57 17.76 -4.40
CA ALA A 107 0.45 17.75 -3.35
C ALA A 107 1.82 18.17 -3.91
N GLN A 108 2.60 18.85 -3.07
CA GLN A 108 3.95 19.29 -3.34
C GLN A 108 4.86 18.80 -2.22
N GLU A 109 6.13 18.62 -2.55
CA GLU A 109 7.14 18.39 -1.51
C GLU A 109 7.33 19.67 -0.70
N LEU A 110 7.69 19.55 0.58
CA LEU A 110 8.08 20.73 1.36
C LEU A 110 9.32 21.39 0.75
N GLU A 111 9.41 22.71 0.91
CA GLU A 111 10.58 23.47 0.51
C GLU A 111 11.86 22.91 1.14
N GLY A 112 12.88 22.65 0.31
CA GLY A 112 14.15 22.08 0.73
C GLY A 112 14.11 20.57 1.01
N VAL A 113 13.03 19.87 0.67
CA VAL A 113 12.93 18.40 0.75
C VAL A 113 12.74 17.83 -0.65
N HIS A 114 13.62 16.91 -1.06
CA HIS A 114 13.49 16.20 -2.32
C HIS A 114 13.43 14.70 -2.09
N VAL A 115 12.34 14.06 -2.52
CA VAL A 115 12.14 12.62 -2.38
C VAL A 115 12.26 11.94 -3.73
N ARG A 116 12.90 10.77 -3.75
CA ARG A 116 13.00 9.90 -4.91
C ARG A 116 12.64 8.47 -4.57
N VAL A 117 12.17 7.77 -5.60
CA VAL A 117 11.80 6.35 -5.54
C VAL A 117 12.92 5.52 -6.17
N PRO A 118 13.72 4.77 -5.40
CA PRO A 118 14.76 3.88 -5.93
C PRO A 118 14.19 2.56 -6.47
N GLY A 119 14.99 1.88 -7.29
CA GLY A 119 14.77 0.47 -7.65
C GLY A 119 13.74 0.21 -8.75
N PHE A 120 13.31 1.22 -9.51
CA PHE A 120 12.39 1.02 -10.64
C PHE A 120 12.98 0.08 -11.70
N GLY A 121 12.29 -1.03 -12.00
CA GLY A 121 12.78 -2.09 -12.89
C GLY A 121 13.63 -3.16 -12.18
N ASN A 122 13.74 -3.12 -10.85
CA ASN A 122 14.37 -4.14 -10.00
C ASN A 122 13.39 -4.53 -8.88
N THR A 123 13.65 -5.60 -8.15
CA THR A 123 12.77 -6.13 -7.10
C THR A 123 13.21 -5.73 -5.69
N GLU A 124 14.49 -5.40 -5.47
CA GLU A 124 15.04 -5.21 -4.10
C GLU A 124 14.23 -4.25 -3.22
N THR A 125 13.77 -3.12 -3.77
CA THR A 125 13.10 -2.05 -3.02
C THR A 125 11.62 -2.32 -2.76
N VAL A 126 11.05 -3.37 -3.37
CA VAL A 126 9.70 -3.88 -3.09
C VAL A 126 9.75 -5.20 -2.30
N GLU A 127 10.87 -5.94 -2.34
CA GLU A 127 11.08 -7.13 -1.53
C GLU A 127 11.29 -6.80 -0.05
N TRP A 128 12.20 -5.83 0.21
CA TRP A 128 12.62 -5.44 1.55
C TRP A 128 12.49 -3.93 1.70
N LEU A 129 11.67 -3.47 2.63
CA LEU A 129 11.42 -2.04 2.86
C LEU A 129 12.59 -1.36 3.58
N ASP A 130 13.44 -2.09 4.28
CA ASP A 130 14.64 -1.59 4.96
C ASP A 130 15.90 -2.17 4.27
N ALA A 131 16.92 -1.34 4.06
CA ALA A 131 18.18 -1.75 3.46
C ALA A 131 18.91 -2.84 4.25
N SER A 132 18.69 -2.91 5.57
CA SER A 132 19.23 -3.93 6.45
C SER A 132 18.55 -5.31 6.32
N ARG A 133 17.45 -5.42 5.56
CA ARG A 133 16.70 -6.66 5.30
C ARG A 133 16.30 -7.40 6.58
N ARG A 134 15.90 -6.66 7.61
CA ARG A 134 15.38 -7.24 8.85
C ARG A 134 13.94 -7.71 8.66
N SER A 135 13.56 -8.79 9.35
CA SER A 135 12.24 -9.43 9.22
C SER A 135 11.03 -8.48 9.25
N PRO A 136 10.95 -7.43 10.10
CA PRO A 136 9.80 -6.50 10.07
C PRO A 136 9.65 -5.70 8.77
N SER A 137 10.66 -5.69 7.92
CA SER A 137 10.67 -4.98 6.62
C SER A 137 10.44 -5.89 5.43
N GLU A 138 10.24 -7.19 5.65
CA GLU A 138 9.90 -8.15 4.61
C GLU A 138 8.53 -7.83 4.02
N TYR A 139 8.45 -7.75 2.68
CA TYR A 139 7.21 -7.43 1.96
C TYR A 139 6.96 -8.39 0.80
N PHE A 140 7.49 -8.11 -0.41
CA PHE A 140 7.39 -9.06 -1.53
C PHE A 140 8.47 -10.14 -1.53
N ALA A 141 9.41 -10.14 -0.58
CA ALA A 141 10.51 -11.11 -0.58
C ALA A 141 10.04 -12.58 -0.62
N PRO A 142 9.02 -13.03 0.14
CA PRO A 142 8.58 -14.42 0.09
C PRO A 142 8.09 -14.85 -1.31
N ILE A 143 7.32 -13.99 -1.98
CA ILE A 143 6.86 -14.22 -3.35
C ILE A 143 8.02 -14.22 -4.33
N VAL A 144 8.91 -13.21 -4.27
CA VAL A 144 10.02 -13.10 -5.22
C VAL A 144 11.02 -14.24 -5.06
N GLU A 145 11.33 -14.68 -3.84
CA GLU A 145 12.16 -15.87 -3.60
C GLU A 145 11.50 -17.14 -4.16
N SER A 146 10.18 -17.28 -3.98
CA SER A 146 9.42 -18.39 -4.56
C SER A 146 9.50 -18.38 -6.09
N LEU A 147 9.27 -17.23 -6.73
CA LEU A 147 9.40 -17.06 -8.18
C LEU A 147 10.80 -17.43 -8.66
N VAL A 148 11.85 -16.97 -7.97
CA VAL A 148 13.24 -17.28 -8.32
C VAL A 148 13.51 -18.78 -8.20
N SER A 149 12.98 -19.44 -7.18
CA SER A 149 13.06 -20.90 -7.04
C SER A 149 12.36 -21.66 -8.19
N TRP A 150 11.43 -21.01 -8.90
CA TRP A 150 10.73 -21.56 -10.06
C TRP A 150 11.35 -21.14 -11.41
N GLY A 151 12.53 -20.51 -11.40
CA GLY A 151 13.25 -20.15 -12.62
C GLY A 151 13.11 -18.69 -13.07
N TYR A 152 12.52 -17.81 -12.25
CA TYR A 152 12.60 -16.37 -12.49
C TYR A 152 13.97 -15.80 -12.14
N THR A 153 14.34 -14.71 -12.80
CA THR A 153 15.54 -13.91 -12.55
C THR A 153 15.15 -12.46 -12.30
N ARG A 154 15.50 -11.97 -11.10
CA ARG A 154 15.30 -10.58 -10.68
C ARG A 154 15.89 -9.60 -11.70
N GLY A 155 15.14 -8.57 -12.06
CA GLY A 155 15.58 -7.55 -13.03
C GLY A 155 15.45 -7.98 -14.50
N ILE A 156 15.11 -9.24 -14.79
CA ILE A 156 14.98 -9.76 -16.16
C ILE A 156 13.53 -10.11 -16.49
N ASN A 157 12.96 -11.08 -15.77
CA ASN A 157 11.58 -11.54 -15.97
C ASN A 157 10.73 -11.43 -14.70
N VAL A 158 11.28 -10.97 -13.57
CA VAL A 158 10.51 -10.43 -12.45
C VAL A 158 11.13 -9.09 -12.04
N VAL A 159 10.31 -8.04 -12.02
CA VAL A 159 10.74 -6.68 -11.66
C VAL A 159 9.71 -5.98 -10.78
N GLY A 160 10.14 -4.99 -10.01
CA GLY A 160 9.26 -4.05 -9.32
C GLY A 160 9.09 -2.75 -10.08
N ALA A 161 7.90 -2.16 -9.95
CA ALA A 161 7.55 -0.82 -10.38
C ALA A 161 7.15 0.04 -9.15
N PRO A 162 8.09 0.35 -8.24
CA PRO A 162 7.82 1.23 -7.11
C PRO A 162 7.48 2.66 -7.57
N TYR A 163 6.69 3.35 -6.76
CA TYR A 163 6.25 4.73 -6.96
C TYR A 163 6.24 5.49 -5.63
N ASP A 164 6.02 6.79 -5.69
CA ASP A 164 5.83 7.61 -4.48
C ASP A 164 4.43 7.35 -3.93
N TRP A 165 4.32 6.37 -3.05
CA TRP A 165 3.06 5.88 -2.49
C TRP A 165 2.36 6.89 -1.56
N ARG A 166 2.99 8.02 -1.25
CA ARG A 166 2.33 9.14 -0.57
C ARG A 166 1.32 9.85 -1.48
N ARG A 167 1.42 9.61 -2.79
CA ARG A 167 0.66 10.33 -3.83
C ARG A 167 -0.43 9.47 -4.46
N ALA A 168 -1.54 10.10 -4.80
CA ALA A 168 -2.61 9.50 -5.58
C ALA A 168 -2.25 9.40 -7.09
N PRO A 169 -2.90 8.50 -7.85
CA PRO A 169 -2.58 8.24 -9.26
C PRO A 169 -2.54 9.49 -10.16
N ARG A 170 -3.44 10.46 -9.94
CA ARG A 170 -3.54 11.67 -10.77
C ARG A 170 -2.25 12.50 -10.81
N GLU A 171 -1.44 12.40 -9.76
CA GLU A 171 -0.17 13.11 -9.62
C GLU A 171 1.03 12.31 -10.18
N LEU A 172 0.80 11.08 -10.64
CA LEU A 172 1.83 10.11 -10.96
C LEU A 172 1.93 9.81 -12.48
N SER A 173 1.52 10.75 -13.34
CA SER A 173 1.60 10.60 -14.80
C SER A 173 3.00 10.20 -15.31
N LYS A 174 4.07 10.76 -14.73
CA LYS A 174 5.45 10.37 -15.08
C LYS A 174 5.75 8.90 -14.75
N TYR A 175 5.24 8.40 -13.62
CA TYR A 175 5.37 7.00 -13.24
C TYR A 175 4.62 6.09 -14.22
N PHE A 176 3.39 6.43 -14.59
CA PHE A 176 2.60 5.61 -15.52
C PHE A 176 3.18 5.55 -16.95
N VAL A 177 3.77 6.64 -17.43
CA VAL A 177 4.54 6.63 -18.68
C VAL A 177 5.74 5.69 -18.58
N LYS A 178 6.48 5.73 -17.46
CA LYS A 178 7.59 4.79 -17.21
C LYS A 178 7.13 3.35 -17.08
N LEU A 179 5.97 3.10 -16.45
CA LEU A 179 5.37 1.77 -16.29
C LEU A 179 5.01 1.18 -17.66
N LYS A 180 4.37 1.96 -18.54
CA LYS A 180 4.08 1.55 -19.92
C LYS A 180 5.35 1.13 -20.65
N HIS A 181 6.39 1.96 -20.60
CA HIS A 181 7.66 1.68 -21.26
C HIS A 181 8.38 0.46 -20.67
N LEU A 182 8.30 0.24 -19.35
CA LEU A 182 8.84 -0.94 -18.68
C LEU A 182 8.16 -2.22 -19.19
N ILE A 183 6.83 -2.23 -19.27
CA ILE A 183 6.04 -3.37 -19.77
C ILE A 183 6.40 -3.68 -21.23
N GLU A 184 6.44 -2.67 -22.09
CA GLU A 184 6.84 -2.82 -23.50
C GLU A 184 8.26 -3.37 -23.62
N THR A 185 9.20 -2.85 -22.83
CA THR A 185 10.60 -3.29 -22.83
C THR A 185 10.73 -4.74 -22.39
N LEU A 186 10.06 -5.13 -21.30
CA LEU A 186 10.08 -6.51 -20.80
C LEU A 186 9.49 -7.48 -21.80
N PHE A 187 8.40 -7.10 -22.48
CA PHE A 187 7.80 -7.91 -23.52
C PHE A 187 8.80 -8.27 -24.60
N TYR A 188 9.47 -7.26 -25.19
CA TYR A 188 10.44 -7.51 -26.27
C TYR A 188 11.70 -8.24 -25.78
N LYS A 189 12.22 -7.90 -24.59
CA LYS A 189 13.42 -8.53 -24.02
C LYS A 189 13.21 -9.98 -23.62
N ASN A 190 11.98 -10.37 -23.30
CA ASN A 190 11.63 -11.74 -22.91
C ASN A 190 10.94 -12.49 -24.06
N GLY A 191 11.37 -12.28 -25.31
CA GLY A 191 10.92 -13.07 -26.45
C GLY A 191 9.43 -12.91 -26.76
N ASN A 192 8.90 -11.68 -26.63
CA ASN A 192 7.51 -11.33 -26.87
C ASN A 192 6.51 -12.09 -25.97
N GLN A 193 6.94 -12.49 -24.78
CA GLN A 193 6.03 -13.03 -23.78
C GLN A 193 5.22 -11.90 -23.14
N LYS A 194 3.91 -12.11 -23.06
CA LYS A 194 2.99 -11.19 -22.38
C LYS A 194 3.29 -11.12 -20.88
N ILE A 195 2.99 -9.98 -20.29
CA ILE A 195 3.38 -9.62 -18.92
C ILE A 195 2.22 -9.86 -17.96
N PHE A 196 2.49 -10.49 -16.82
CA PHE A 196 1.60 -10.44 -15.67
C PHE A 196 1.88 -9.17 -14.85
N ILE A 197 0.83 -8.42 -14.54
CA ILE A 197 0.89 -7.41 -13.48
C ILE A 197 0.51 -8.10 -12.19
N MET A 198 1.38 -8.05 -11.18
CA MET A 198 1.08 -8.52 -9.83
C MET A 198 1.04 -7.32 -8.90
N ALA A 199 -0.10 -7.07 -8.27
CA ALA A 199 -0.27 -5.88 -7.43
C ALA A 199 -0.85 -6.23 -6.07
N HIS A 200 -0.38 -5.51 -5.04
CA HIS A 200 -0.87 -5.68 -3.67
C HIS A 200 -1.54 -4.41 -3.16
N SER A 201 -2.65 -4.55 -2.42
CA SER A 201 -3.34 -3.44 -1.74
C SER A 201 -3.62 -2.27 -2.70
N MET A 202 -3.23 -1.04 -2.36
CA MET A 202 -3.34 0.16 -3.21
C MET A 202 -2.67 0.03 -4.58
N GLY A 203 -1.67 -0.85 -4.73
CA GLY A 203 -1.03 -1.12 -6.02
C GLY A 203 -2.03 -1.61 -7.07
N ASN A 204 -3.12 -2.28 -6.63
CA ASN A 204 -4.22 -2.68 -7.51
C ASN A 204 -4.99 -1.48 -8.05
N CYS A 205 -5.23 -0.47 -7.22
CA CYS A 205 -5.85 0.79 -7.61
C CYS A 205 -4.96 1.55 -8.62
N MET A 206 -3.64 1.55 -8.38
CA MET A 206 -2.66 2.12 -9.31
C MET A 206 -2.67 1.40 -10.67
N ALA A 207 -2.70 0.07 -10.67
CA ALA A 207 -2.80 -0.73 -11.89
C ALA A 207 -4.11 -0.44 -12.63
N ASN A 208 -5.24 -0.35 -11.93
CA ASN A 208 -6.52 -0.05 -12.57
C ASN A 208 -6.54 1.36 -13.17
N TYR A 209 -6.05 2.36 -12.44
CA TYR A 209 -5.91 3.71 -12.97
C TYR A 209 -5.07 3.75 -14.25
N PHE A 210 -3.97 2.99 -14.28
CA PHE A 210 -3.13 2.85 -15.47
C PHE A 210 -3.92 2.27 -16.66
N TYR A 211 -4.67 1.20 -16.47
CA TYR A 211 -5.44 0.54 -17.54
C TYR A 211 -6.51 1.44 -18.16
N HIS A 212 -7.11 2.32 -17.36
CA HIS A 212 -8.18 3.21 -17.81
C HIS A 212 -7.67 4.51 -18.44
N ASN A 213 -6.49 5.00 -18.05
CA ASN A 213 -6.05 6.35 -18.42
C ASN A 213 -4.81 6.40 -19.33
N PHE A 214 -3.99 5.34 -19.42
CA PHE A 214 -2.70 5.40 -20.14
C PHE A 214 -2.58 4.41 -21.30
N VAL A 215 -3.48 3.44 -21.39
CA VAL A 215 -3.44 2.37 -22.40
C VAL A 215 -4.86 2.09 -22.91
N ASN A 216 -4.94 1.60 -24.14
CA ASN A 216 -6.20 1.18 -24.76
C ASN A 216 -6.31 -0.35 -24.80
N GLN A 217 -7.48 -0.87 -25.20
CA GLN A 217 -7.72 -2.31 -25.23
C GLN A 217 -6.71 -3.07 -26.11
N ALA A 218 -6.43 -2.57 -27.31
CA ALA A 218 -5.46 -3.19 -28.22
C ALA A 218 -4.05 -3.29 -27.60
N TRP A 219 -3.63 -2.28 -26.82
CA TRP A 219 -2.37 -2.33 -26.08
C TRP A 219 -2.42 -3.39 -24.99
N LYS A 220 -3.50 -3.43 -24.18
CA LYS A 220 -3.67 -4.43 -23.11
C LYS A 220 -3.63 -5.84 -23.68
N ASP A 221 -4.36 -6.09 -24.78
CA ASP A 221 -4.42 -7.40 -25.45
C ASP A 221 -3.06 -7.83 -26.00
N LYS A 222 -2.24 -6.89 -26.47
CA LYS A 222 -0.90 -7.16 -27.01
C LYS A 222 0.10 -7.51 -25.90
N PHE A 223 0.12 -6.72 -24.82
CA PHE A 223 1.23 -6.75 -23.86
C PHE A 223 0.94 -7.51 -22.56
N LEU A 224 -0.32 -7.67 -22.16
CA LEU A 224 -0.69 -8.22 -20.85
C LEU A 224 -1.25 -9.63 -20.95
N GLU A 225 -0.74 -10.53 -20.11
CA GLU A 225 -1.29 -11.88 -19.92
C GLU A 225 -2.46 -11.83 -18.92
N GLY A 226 -2.32 -11.03 -17.87
CA GLY A 226 -3.35 -10.83 -16.87
C GLY A 226 -2.87 -10.01 -15.68
N HIS A 227 -3.78 -9.82 -14.73
CA HIS A 227 -3.57 -9.10 -13.47
C HIS A 227 -3.79 -10.06 -12.29
N ILE A 228 -2.73 -10.34 -11.54
CA ILE A 228 -2.78 -11.05 -10.26
C ILE A 228 -2.96 -10.01 -9.16
N SER A 229 -4.17 -9.90 -8.64
CA SER A 229 -4.53 -8.96 -7.59
C SER A 229 -4.46 -9.65 -6.23
N LEU A 230 -3.62 -9.11 -5.35
CA LEU A 230 -3.50 -9.55 -3.96
C LEU A 230 -4.09 -8.47 -3.04
N ALA A 231 -5.14 -8.82 -2.29
CA ALA A 231 -5.79 -7.96 -1.30
C ALA A 231 -6.13 -6.54 -1.83
N GLY A 232 -6.73 -6.43 -3.02
CA GLY A 232 -6.99 -5.15 -3.67
C GLY A 232 -7.92 -4.23 -2.88
N ALA A 233 -7.45 -3.01 -2.57
CA ALA A 233 -8.22 -1.98 -1.86
C ALA A 233 -9.16 -1.20 -2.79
N TRP A 234 -9.93 -1.91 -3.64
CA TRP A 234 -10.62 -1.37 -4.81
C TRP A 234 -11.51 -0.16 -4.50
N GLY A 235 -12.27 -0.20 -3.40
CA GLY A 235 -13.13 0.89 -2.96
C GLY A 235 -12.61 1.69 -1.77
N GLY A 236 -11.35 1.52 -1.39
CA GLY A 236 -10.78 2.14 -0.19
C GLY A 236 -11.02 1.31 1.07
N SER A 237 -10.73 1.90 2.23
CA SER A 237 -10.90 1.29 3.55
C SER A 237 -11.37 2.30 4.57
N THR A 238 -12.24 1.86 5.49
CA THR A 238 -12.62 2.67 6.65
C THR A 238 -11.45 2.98 7.57
N GLN A 239 -10.33 2.23 7.50
CA GLN A 239 -9.09 2.50 8.24
C GLN A 239 -8.57 3.93 8.08
N VAL A 240 -8.76 4.51 6.89
CA VAL A 240 -8.36 5.89 6.59
C VAL A 240 -9.07 6.90 7.49
N ILE A 241 -10.28 6.61 7.95
CA ILE A 241 -11.03 7.52 8.82
C ILE A 241 -10.33 7.69 10.17
N LYS A 242 -9.78 6.61 10.74
CA LYS A 242 -8.95 6.66 11.95
C LYS A 242 -7.64 7.40 11.70
N VAL A 243 -7.01 7.18 10.54
CA VAL A 243 -5.80 7.89 10.10
C VAL A 243 -6.02 9.41 10.16
N TYR A 244 -7.14 9.89 9.59
CA TYR A 244 -7.48 11.31 9.62
C TYR A 244 -7.89 11.78 11.02
N ALA A 245 -8.70 11.04 11.78
CA ALA A 245 -9.15 11.51 13.09
C ALA A 245 -8.02 11.53 14.13
N SER A 246 -7.47 10.37 14.48
CA SER A 246 -6.58 10.20 15.65
C SER A 246 -5.16 9.73 15.29
N GLY A 247 -4.87 9.58 14.01
CA GLY A 247 -3.64 8.99 13.51
C GLY A 247 -3.65 7.46 13.64
N TYR A 248 -2.77 6.82 12.87
CA TYR A 248 -2.58 5.37 12.88
C TYR A 248 -1.11 5.03 12.96
N ASN A 249 -0.74 4.05 13.77
CA ASN A 249 0.66 3.65 13.97
C ASN A 249 0.91 2.21 13.53
N MET A 250 0.10 1.67 12.61
CA MET A 250 0.26 0.31 12.09
C MET A 250 0.22 -0.75 13.20
N ASP A 251 -0.60 -0.49 14.22
CA ASP A 251 -0.76 -1.31 15.44
C ASP A 251 0.55 -1.58 16.22
N HIS A 252 1.59 -0.76 15.98
CA HIS A 252 2.79 -0.77 16.82
C HIS A 252 2.52 -0.18 18.22
N TRP A 253 3.46 -0.39 19.14
CA TRP A 253 3.32 0.09 20.52
C TRP A 253 3.24 1.62 20.57
N ARG A 254 2.18 2.17 21.18
CA ARG A 254 1.93 3.62 21.23
C ARG A 254 3.07 4.43 21.87
N VAL A 255 3.84 3.82 22.77
CA VAL A 255 5.00 4.45 23.43
C VAL A 255 6.16 4.63 22.46
N VAL A 256 6.30 3.72 21.49
CA VAL A 256 7.33 3.76 20.46
C VAL A 256 6.91 4.67 19.31
N LEU A 257 5.66 4.52 18.86
CA LEU A 257 5.14 5.24 17.70
C LEU A 257 3.78 5.87 18.03
N PRO A 258 3.76 7.08 18.61
CA PRO A 258 2.51 7.75 18.98
C PRO A 258 1.69 8.13 17.73
N PRO A 259 0.43 7.66 17.58
CA PRO A 259 -0.37 7.95 16.40
C PRO A 259 -0.57 9.46 16.13
N SER A 260 -0.70 10.26 17.18
CA SER A 260 -0.88 11.71 17.08
C SER A 260 0.30 12.42 16.41
N ARG A 261 1.53 11.91 16.58
CA ARG A 261 2.73 12.45 15.94
C ARG A 261 2.82 12.12 14.45
N LEU A 262 2.14 11.05 14.02
CA LEU A 262 2.08 10.65 12.62
C LEU A 262 0.94 11.31 11.87
N ARG A 263 -0.13 11.69 12.59
CA ARG A 263 -1.39 12.17 12.01
C ARG A 263 -1.20 13.30 10.98
N THR A 264 -0.38 14.31 11.29
CA THR A 264 -0.12 15.43 10.36
C THR A 264 0.48 14.96 9.04
N MET A 265 1.48 14.08 9.11
CA MET A 265 2.09 13.47 7.93
C MET A 265 1.08 12.62 7.16
N GLN A 266 0.34 11.76 7.84
CA GLN A 266 -0.61 10.87 7.18
C GLN A 266 -1.78 11.60 6.50
N ARG A 267 -2.29 12.68 7.14
CA ARG A 267 -3.31 13.58 6.56
C ARG A 267 -2.82 14.28 5.29
N SER A 268 -1.51 14.49 5.16
CA SER A 268 -0.92 15.18 4.00
C SER A 268 -0.81 14.32 2.75
N PHE A 269 -0.88 12.99 2.89
CA PHE A 269 -0.78 12.08 1.75
C PHE A 269 -2.08 12.08 0.96
N THR A 270 -2.00 12.34 -0.34
CA THR A 270 -3.16 12.26 -1.25
C THR A 270 -3.57 10.81 -1.49
N SER A 271 -2.68 9.84 -1.27
CA SER A 271 -3.03 8.41 -1.24
C SER A 271 -3.97 8.07 -0.08
N SER A 272 -3.82 8.71 1.09
CA SER A 272 -4.81 8.58 2.18
C SER A 272 -6.18 9.08 1.73
N ALA A 273 -6.24 10.22 1.03
CA ALA A 273 -7.48 10.78 0.50
C ALA A 273 -8.13 9.85 -0.56
N LEU A 274 -7.32 9.26 -1.45
CA LEU A 274 -7.75 8.28 -2.44
C LEU A 274 -8.43 7.07 -1.79
N LEU A 275 -7.90 6.58 -0.66
CA LEU A 275 -8.34 5.35 -0.01
C LEU A 275 -9.51 5.54 0.98
N PHE A 276 -10.13 6.73 1.04
CA PHE A 276 -11.39 6.89 1.75
C PHE A 276 -12.47 5.94 1.20
N PRO A 277 -13.45 5.53 2.05
CA PRO A 277 -14.59 4.74 1.58
C PRO A 277 -15.28 5.35 0.36
N SER A 278 -15.31 4.59 -0.74
CA SER A 278 -15.91 5.05 -1.99
C SER A 278 -17.43 5.17 -1.88
N PRO A 279 -18.05 6.26 -2.37
CA PRO A 279 -19.51 6.39 -2.44
C PRO A 279 -20.15 5.37 -3.39
N LYS A 280 -19.36 4.67 -4.21
CA LYS A 280 -19.85 3.56 -5.04
C LYS A 280 -20.09 2.26 -4.23
N LEU A 281 -19.48 2.11 -3.05
CA LEU A 281 -19.57 0.89 -2.21
C LEU A 281 -20.14 1.13 -0.80
N TRP A 282 -20.08 2.37 -0.30
CA TRP A 282 -20.68 2.76 0.96
C TRP A 282 -21.83 3.73 0.72
N GLY A 283 -22.97 3.43 1.33
CA GLY A 283 -24.15 4.27 1.28
C GLY A 283 -23.92 5.62 1.97
N PRO A 284 -24.65 6.68 1.56
CA PRO A 284 -24.41 8.03 2.05
C PRO A 284 -24.61 8.18 3.57
N ASN A 285 -25.49 7.37 4.16
CA ASN A 285 -25.85 7.44 5.57
C ASN A 285 -25.19 6.35 6.43
N GLU A 286 -24.31 5.53 5.85
CA GLU A 286 -23.55 4.55 6.63
C GLU A 286 -22.59 5.29 7.57
N THR A 287 -22.76 5.07 8.87
CA THR A 287 -21.99 5.78 9.89
C THR A 287 -20.63 5.10 10.07
N PHE A 288 -19.56 5.89 10.01
CA PHE A 288 -18.20 5.43 10.28
C PHE A 288 -17.65 5.94 11.61
N VAL A 289 -18.09 7.12 12.05
CA VAL A 289 -17.64 7.72 13.31
C VAL A 289 -18.84 8.04 14.17
N ILE A 290 -18.76 7.63 15.43
CA ILE A 290 -19.78 7.86 16.45
C ILE A 290 -19.14 8.65 17.59
N THR A 291 -19.71 9.80 17.91
CA THR A 291 -19.34 10.64 19.06
C THR A 291 -20.60 10.99 19.86
N PRO A 292 -20.49 11.48 21.11
CA PRO A 292 -21.67 11.86 21.89
C PRO A 292 -22.45 13.04 21.29
N ARG A 293 -21.82 13.85 20.45
CA ARG A 293 -22.45 15.01 19.80
C ARG A 293 -23.02 14.68 18.42
N LYS A 294 -22.34 13.83 17.66
CA LYS A 294 -22.57 13.67 16.22
C LYS A 294 -22.07 12.34 15.68
N ASN A 295 -22.82 11.81 14.72
CA ASN A 295 -22.41 10.68 13.90
C ASN A 295 -21.99 11.18 12.52
N TYR A 296 -20.92 10.61 11.98
CA TYR A 296 -20.37 11.00 10.68
C TYR A 296 -20.46 9.85 9.68
N SER A 297 -20.81 10.19 8.46
CA SER A 297 -21.05 9.35 7.29
C SER A 297 -20.57 10.10 6.04
N LEU A 298 -20.72 9.52 4.85
CA LEU A 298 -20.40 10.23 3.61
C LEU A 298 -21.30 11.46 3.39
N SER A 299 -22.56 11.44 3.85
CA SER A 299 -23.52 12.53 3.68
C SER A 299 -23.14 13.83 4.42
N ASN A 300 -22.34 13.73 5.48
CA ASN A 300 -21.89 14.85 6.30
C ASN A 300 -20.37 14.83 6.52
N ILE A 301 -19.63 14.39 5.50
CA ILE A 301 -18.17 14.25 5.56
C ILE A 301 -17.44 15.59 5.71
N GLU A 302 -18.03 16.69 5.23
CA GLU A 302 -17.52 18.05 5.47
C GLU A 302 -17.47 18.39 6.96
N ASP A 303 -18.54 18.04 7.69
CA ASP A 303 -18.58 18.23 9.14
C ASP A 303 -17.50 17.42 9.85
N PHE A 304 -17.22 16.21 9.37
CA PHE A 304 -16.14 15.39 9.90
C PHE A 304 -14.79 16.10 9.77
N PHE A 305 -14.46 16.62 8.58
CA PHE A 305 -13.21 17.33 8.35
C PHE A 305 -13.09 18.62 9.17
N ASN A 306 -14.20 19.35 9.33
CA ASN A 306 -14.25 20.54 10.18
C ASN A 306 -14.03 20.19 11.66
N ASP A 307 -14.74 19.18 12.17
CA ASP A 307 -14.72 18.81 13.58
C ASP A 307 -13.40 18.12 14.02
N ILE A 308 -12.60 17.61 13.07
CA ILE A 308 -11.22 17.12 13.34
C ILE A 308 -10.14 18.19 13.14
N GLU A 309 -10.55 19.45 12.95
CA GLU A 309 -9.70 20.61 12.69
C GLU A 309 -8.80 20.43 11.45
N PHE A 310 -9.37 19.85 10.39
CA PHE A 310 -8.68 19.63 9.12
C PHE A 310 -9.60 19.87 7.90
N PRO A 311 -10.15 21.08 7.73
CA PRO A 311 -11.12 21.38 6.65
C PRO A 311 -10.59 21.09 5.25
N GLN A 312 -9.29 21.30 5.02
CA GLN A 312 -8.64 21.02 3.73
C GLN A 312 -8.71 19.54 3.32
N GLY A 313 -8.92 18.62 4.26
CA GLY A 313 -9.10 17.20 3.94
C GLY A 313 -10.32 16.93 3.05
N LEU A 314 -11.35 17.78 3.10
CA LEU A 314 -12.50 17.69 2.21
C LEU A 314 -12.10 17.87 0.75
N GLU A 315 -11.26 18.87 0.46
CA GLU A 315 -10.79 19.14 -0.90
C GLU A 315 -9.79 18.08 -1.36
N HIS A 316 -8.96 17.54 -0.48
CA HIS A 316 -8.14 16.36 -0.79
C HIS A 316 -9.04 15.19 -1.25
N TRP A 317 -10.05 14.84 -0.46
CA TRP A 317 -10.95 13.73 -0.79
C TRP A 317 -11.73 13.96 -2.08
N LYS A 318 -12.30 15.17 -2.28
CA LYS A 318 -13.00 15.51 -3.53
C LYS A 318 -12.07 15.43 -4.75
N SER A 319 -10.83 15.88 -4.64
CA SER A 319 -9.87 15.86 -5.75
C SER A 319 -9.40 14.45 -6.12
N GLU A 320 -9.27 13.55 -5.14
CA GLU A 320 -8.70 12.21 -5.37
C GLU A 320 -9.72 11.08 -5.50
N SER A 321 -10.92 11.21 -4.91
CA SER A 321 -11.95 10.17 -4.99
C SER A 321 -12.33 9.74 -6.41
N PRO A 322 -12.34 10.60 -7.45
CA PRO A 322 -12.62 10.17 -8.83
C PRO A 322 -11.52 9.27 -9.41
N SER A 323 -10.29 9.35 -8.88
CA SER A 323 -9.15 8.54 -9.31
C SER A 323 -9.22 7.10 -8.80
N LEU A 324 -10.11 6.79 -7.86
CA LEU A 324 -10.34 5.43 -7.37
C LEU A 324 -11.34 4.70 -8.27
N ILE A 325 -10.82 4.09 -9.33
CA ILE A 325 -11.61 3.37 -10.34
C ILE A 325 -11.91 1.95 -9.87
N ILE A 326 -13.20 1.60 -9.78
CA ILE A 326 -13.69 0.24 -9.46
C ILE A 326 -14.22 -0.52 -10.68
N ASP A 327 -14.24 0.15 -11.82
CA ASP A 327 -14.72 -0.41 -13.08
C ASP A 327 -13.76 -1.52 -13.56
N PRO A 328 -14.25 -2.52 -14.30
CA PRO A 328 -13.45 -3.67 -14.71
C PRO A 328 -12.28 -3.26 -15.62
N PRO A 329 -11.08 -3.86 -15.44
CA PRO A 329 -9.84 -3.39 -16.07
C PRO A 329 -9.73 -3.73 -17.57
N GLY A 330 -10.61 -4.55 -18.13
CA GLY A 330 -10.54 -5.08 -19.49
C GLY A 330 -9.30 -5.97 -19.72
N VAL A 331 -8.93 -6.76 -18.72
CA VAL A 331 -7.88 -7.80 -18.79
C VAL A 331 -8.33 -9.03 -18.01
N LYS A 332 -7.68 -10.18 -18.23
CA LYS A 332 -7.86 -11.35 -17.35
C LYS A 332 -7.42 -11.00 -15.92
N VAL A 333 -8.26 -11.29 -14.93
CA VAL A 333 -7.96 -10.98 -13.52
C VAL A 333 -7.98 -12.25 -12.67
N TYR A 334 -6.97 -12.41 -11.83
CA TYR A 334 -6.92 -13.36 -10.74
C TYR A 334 -7.02 -12.57 -9.43
N CYS A 335 -8.22 -12.48 -8.88
CA CYS A 335 -8.54 -11.70 -7.69
C CYS A 335 -8.42 -12.57 -6.44
N ILE A 336 -7.40 -12.33 -5.63
CA ILE A 336 -7.06 -13.11 -4.43
C ILE A 336 -7.12 -12.18 -3.23
N TYR A 337 -7.95 -12.49 -2.23
CA TYR A 337 -8.08 -11.66 -1.03
C TYR A 337 -8.47 -12.47 0.20
N GLY A 338 -8.16 -11.92 1.38
CA GLY A 338 -8.53 -12.48 2.67
C GLY A 338 -9.96 -12.18 3.11
N SER A 339 -10.45 -12.98 4.04
CA SER A 339 -11.77 -12.87 4.69
C SER A 339 -11.67 -13.41 6.11
N GLU A 340 -12.72 -13.19 6.90
CA GLU A 340 -12.86 -13.66 8.29
C GLU A 340 -11.77 -13.12 9.23
N VAL A 341 -11.14 -12.00 8.89
CA VAL A 341 -10.24 -11.24 9.77
C VAL A 341 -10.97 -9.99 10.25
N LYS A 342 -10.95 -9.76 11.57
CA LYS A 342 -11.60 -8.61 12.20
C LYS A 342 -11.06 -7.32 11.59
N THR A 343 -11.90 -6.65 10.81
CA THR A 343 -11.53 -5.45 10.07
C THR A 343 -12.30 -4.26 10.60
N PRO A 344 -11.65 -3.14 10.94
CA PRO A 344 -12.33 -1.94 11.41
C PRO A 344 -13.47 -1.53 10.48
N GLU A 345 -14.61 -1.13 11.03
CA GLU A 345 -15.77 -0.61 10.29
C GLU A 345 -16.25 0.72 10.84
N GLN A 346 -16.25 0.86 12.17
CA GLN A 346 -16.69 2.08 12.84
C GLN A 346 -15.76 2.45 14.00
N TYR A 347 -15.63 3.75 14.23
CA TYR A 347 -14.81 4.35 15.27
C TYR A 347 -15.68 5.11 16.26
N ILE A 348 -15.62 4.70 17.52
CA ILE A 348 -16.52 5.18 18.57
C ILE A 348 -15.70 5.91 19.63
N TRP A 349 -16.01 7.18 19.83
CA TRP A 349 -15.54 7.96 20.96
C TRP A 349 -16.69 8.13 21.94
N TYR A 350 -16.58 7.58 23.15
CA TYR A 350 -17.63 7.67 24.16
C TYR A 350 -17.71 9.02 24.88
N HIS A 351 -16.67 9.85 24.76
CA HIS A 351 -16.61 11.18 25.36
C HIS A 351 -16.08 12.21 24.37
N ASN A 352 -16.67 13.40 24.37
CA ASN A 352 -16.29 14.47 23.44
C ASN A 352 -14.82 14.89 23.57
N TRP A 353 -14.28 14.92 24.78
CA TRP A 353 -12.87 15.32 25.02
C TRP A 353 -11.85 14.31 24.49
N LEU A 354 -12.28 13.11 24.07
CA LEU A 354 -11.43 12.12 23.43
C LEU A 354 -11.35 12.29 21.92
N PHE A 355 -12.37 12.88 21.28
CA PHE A 355 -12.40 13.09 19.84
C PHE A 355 -11.80 14.46 19.48
N PRO A 356 -10.90 14.55 18.49
CA PRO A 356 -10.34 13.47 17.67
C PRO A 356 -8.98 12.94 18.16
N ASP A 357 -8.44 13.45 19.28
CA ASP A 357 -7.02 13.30 19.63
C ASP A 357 -6.65 11.98 20.32
N TYR A 358 -7.62 11.25 20.84
CA TYR A 358 -7.40 9.95 21.47
C TYR A 358 -7.86 8.82 20.56
N GLN A 359 -7.32 7.63 20.78
CA GLN A 359 -7.69 6.45 19.98
C GLN A 359 -9.13 6.01 20.32
N PRO A 360 -9.94 5.68 19.30
CA PRO A 360 -11.34 5.27 19.48
C PRO A 360 -11.45 3.81 19.95
N TYR A 361 -12.64 3.46 20.45
CA TYR A 361 -13.08 2.07 20.39
C TYR A 361 -13.44 1.70 18.94
N ILE A 362 -13.09 0.50 18.52
CA ILE A 362 -13.28 0.06 17.13
C ILE A 362 -14.35 -1.03 17.10
N SER A 363 -15.39 -0.80 16.29
CA SER A 363 -16.30 -1.87 15.86
C SER A 363 -15.72 -2.53 14.64
N TYR A 364 -15.76 -3.87 14.61
CA TYR A 364 -15.14 -4.67 13.56
C TYR A 364 -16.21 -5.41 12.75
N GLY A 365 -16.02 -5.44 11.44
CA GLY A 365 -16.70 -6.33 10.52
C GLY A 365 -15.72 -7.28 9.83
N ASN A 366 -16.13 -7.76 8.67
CA ASN A 366 -15.38 -8.75 7.89
C ASN A 366 -14.43 -8.08 6.88
N GLY A 367 -13.28 -8.71 6.63
CA GLY A 367 -12.25 -8.29 5.69
C GLY A 367 -10.95 -9.05 5.96
N ASP A 368 -9.82 -8.40 5.67
CA ASP A 368 -8.47 -8.94 5.87
C ASP A 368 -7.69 -8.26 7.02
N GLY A 369 -8.38 -7.53 7.90
CA GLY A 369 -7.79 -6.77 9.01
C GLY A 369 -7.52 -5.30 8.67
N THR A 370 -7.37 -4.95 7.39
CA THR A 370 -7.14 -3.57 6.93
C THR A 370 -8.24 -3.10 5.99
N VAL A 371 -8.60 -3.90 4.98
CA VAL A 371 -9.55 -3.55 3.94
C VAL A 371 -10.86 -4.31 4.15
N ASN A 372 -11.97 -3.56 4.19
CA ASN A 372 -13.29 -4.14 4.37
C ASN A 372 -13.63 -5.11 3.22
N LEU A 373 -14.29 -6.23 3.53
CA LEU A 373 -14.64 -7.29 2.56
C LEU A 373 -15.36 -6.75 1.32
N ARG A 374 -16.25 -5.77 1.49
CA ARG A 374 -16.97 -5.15 0.37
C ARG A 374 -16.03 -4.48 -0.65
N SER A 375 -14.92 -3.92 -0.19
CA SER A 375 -13.88 -3.31 -1.03
C SER A 375 -13.00 -4.38 -1.67
N LEU A 376 -12.55 -5.39 -0.90
CA LEU A 376 -11.76 -6.52 -1.43
C LEU A 376 -12.49 -7.28 -2.54
N SER A 377 -13.81 -7.41 -2.39
CA SER A 377 -14.64 -8.27 -3.21
C SER A 377 -15.24 -7.62 -4.46
N VAL A 378 -14.88 -6.38 -4.80
CA VAL A 378 -15.38 -5.65 -6.01
C VAL A 378 -15.27 -6.50 -7.28
N CYS A 379 -14.19 -7.26 -7.41
CA CYS A 379 -13.97 -8.14 -8.54
C CYS A 379 -15.07 -9.22 -8.76
N LYS A 380 -15.92 -9.50 -7.76
CA LYS A 380 -17.13 -10.34 -7.91
C LYS A 380 -18.17 -9.75 -8.87
N GLN A 381 -18.11 -8.44 -9.12
CA GLN A 381 -19.00 -7.73 -10.03
C GLN A 381 -18.50 -7.77 -11.47
N TRP A 382 -17.28 -8.25 -11.70
CA TRP A 382 -16.66 -8.29 -13.02
C TRP A 382 -16.90 -9.66 -13.68
N SER A 383 -17.38 -9.65 -14.90
CA SER A 383 -17.68 -10.83 -15.72
C SER A 383 -17.18 -10.63 -17.15
N SER A 384 -17.21 -11.69 -17.97
CA SER A 384 -16.87 -11.56 -19.40
C SER A 384 -17.71 -10.49 -20.11
N ASP A 385 -18.94 -10.26 -19.66
CA ASP A 385 -19.89 -9.36 -20.32
C ASP A 385 -19.51 -7.88 -20.12
N ASN A 386 -18.90 -7.54 -18.98
CA ASN A 386 -18.50 -6.15 -18.66
C ASN A 386 -16.98 -5.93 -18.64
N ASN A 387 -16.16 -6.98 -18.67
CA ASN A 387 -14.70 -6.93 -18.62
C ASN A 387 -14.06 -7.20 -19.99
N SER A 388 -14.66 -6.68 -21.06
CA SER A 388 -14.14 -6.81 -22.44
C SER A 388 -13.92 -8.27 -22.89
N GLY A 389 -14.80 -9.19 -22.49
CA GLY A 389 -14.70 -10.61 -22.81
C GLY A 389 -13.77 -11.42 -21.89
N TYR A 390 -13.01 -10.78 -21.00
CA TYR A 390 -12.08 -11.47 -20.11
C TYR A 390 -12.77 -12.01 -18.85
N GLN A 391 -12.43 -13.25 -18.51
CA GLN A 391 -12.86 -13.88 -17.26
C GLN A 391 -12.14 -13.29 -16.03
N VAL A 392 -12.82 -13.36 -14.89
CA VAL A 392 -12.29 -13.02 -13.57
C VAL A 392 -12.33 -14.25 -12.67
N ASN A 393 -11.17 -14.68 -12.21
CA ASN A 393 -10.99 -15.80 -11.30
C ASN A 393 -10.88 -15.26 -9.89
N ILE A 394 -11.77 -15.68 -9.00
CA ILE A 394 -11.83 -15.16 -7.63
C ILE A 394 -11.44 -16.27 -6.67
N THR A 395 -10.49 -15.98 -5.80
CA THR A 395 -10.09 -16.88 -4.71
C THR A 395 -10.12 -16.12 -3.40
N VAL A 396 -10.90 -16.66 -2.46
CA VAL A 396 -11.05 -16.10 -1.12
C VAL A 396 -10.25 -16.97 -0.16
N LEU A 397 -9.37 -16.36 0.63
CA LEU A 397 -8.49 -17.03 1.57
C LEU A 397 -8.90 -16.70 2.99
N ASP A 398 -9.78 -17.52 3.56
CA ASP A 398 -10.23 -17.32 4.95
C ASP A 398 -9.03 -17.28 5.91
N GLY A 399 -9.04 -16.28 6.80
CA GLY A 399 -7.99 -16.01 7.78
C GLY A 399 -6.71 -15.38 7.25
N ALA A 400 -6.60 -15.10 5.95
CA ALA A 400 -5.44 -14.39 5.41
C ALA A 400 -5.50 -12.90 5.78
N ASP A 401 -4.56 -12.46 6.63
CA ASP A 401 -4.35 -11.06 6.96
C ASP A 401 -3.85 -10.24 5.75
N HIS A 402 -4.13 -8.94 5.74
CA HIS A 402 -3.78 -8.01 4.67
C HIS A 402 -2.31 -8.09 4.27
N MET A 403 -1.38 -8.09 5.24
CA MET A 403 0.04 -8.24 4.98
C MET A 403 0.44 -9.71 4.91
N GLY A 404 -0.19 -10.54 5.74
CA GLY A 404 0.04 -11.98 5.80
C GLY A 404 -0.18 -12.71 4.47
N ILE A 405 -1.06 -12.19 3.60
CA ILE A 405 -1.37 -12.80 2.28
C ILE A 405 -0.14 -12.96 1.39
N LEU A 406 0.89 -12.12 1.55
CA LEU A 406 2.12 -12.16 0.76
C LEU A 406 3.06 -13.30 1.17
N ASN A 407 2.87 -13.87 2.36
CA ASN A 407 3.62 -15.00 2.90
C ASN A 407 2.73 -16.23 3.15
N ASP A 408 1.49 -16.21 2.66
CA ASP A 408 0.56 -17.32 2.80
C ASP A 408 0.89 -18.42 1.77
N ASP A 409 1.15 -19.64 2.23
CA ASP A 409 1.47 -20.78 1.38
C ASP A 409 0.40 -21.03 0.31
N ARG A 410 -0.88 -20.78 0.63
CA ARG A 410 -2.00 -20.92 -0.31
C ARG A 410 -1.88 -19.88 -1.42
N THR A 411 -1.52 -18.63 -1.08
CA THR A 411 -1.28 -17.57 -2.07
C THR A 411 -0.13 -17.93 -2.99
N ILE A 412 1.00 -18.38 -2.43
CA ILE A 412 2.20 -18.75 -3.20
C ILE A 412 1.88 -19.90 -4.16
N GLU A 413 1.16 -20.93 -3.70
CA GLU A 413 0.75 -22.06 -4.54
C GLU A 413 -0.26 -21.65 -5.62
N LEU A 414 -1.19 -20.73 -5.32
CA LEU A 414 -2.10 -20.17 -6.33
C LEU A 414 -1.32 -19.40 -7.41
N ILE A 415 -0.36 -18.57 -7.03
CA ILE A 415 0.51 -17.82 -7.96
C ILE A 415 1.26 -18.79 -8.88
N LYS A 416 1.85 -19.86 -8.32
CA LYS A 416 2.53 -20.90 -9.09
C LYS A 416 1.61 -21.52 -10.14
N ASN A 417 0.39 -21.90 -9.72
CA ASN A 417 -0.62 -22.51 -10.59
C ASN A 417 -1.16 -21.52 -11.64
N ILE A 418 -1.12 -20.21 -11.41
CA ILE A 418 -1.51 -19.20 -12.40
C ILE A 418 -0.44 -19.06 -13.47
N ILE A 419 0.84 -19.02 -13.07
CA ILE A 419 1.96 -18.74 -13.96
C ILE A 419 2.32 -19.93 -14.85
N PHE A 420 2.24 -21.16 -14.32
CA PHE A 420 2.65 -22.38 -15.04
C PHE A 420 1.48 -23.14 -15.68
N LYS A 421 0.35 -22.47 -15.87
CA LYS A 421 -0.86 -23.06 -16.45
C LYS A 421 -0.74 -23.36 -17.95
#